data_AF-A0A8J7A8Y8-F1
#
_entry.id   AF-A0A8J7A8Y8-F1
#
_cell.length_a   1.000
_cell.length_b   1.000
_cell.length_c   1.000
_cell.angle_alpha   90.00
_cell.angle_beta   90.00
_cell.angle_gamma   90.00
#
_symmetry.space_group_name_H-M   'P 1'
#
loop_
_entity.id
_entity.type
_entity.pdbx_description
1 polymer ?
#
loop_
_entity_poly.entity_id
_entity_poly.type
_entity_poly.pdbx_seq_one_letter_code
_entity_poly.pdbx_strand_id
1 'polypeptide(L)' 'EGRPVKEGEFNDACACSAACTSGSMVFGDVNEKESPVAKLEQDPRMYHLLEHVGTKPNVFYHVKVRNT' A
#
# COMPACT_ATOMS: atom_id res chain seq x y z
N GLU A 1 1.61 24.23 10.47
CA GLU A 1 2.80 24.16 9.59
C GLU A 1 2.50 24.35 8.10
N GLY A 2 1.27 24.13 7.60
CA GLY A 2 0.88 24.52 6.22
C GLY A 2 1.67 23.86 5.08
N ARG A 3 2.50 22.87 5.40
CA ARG A 3 3.35 22.14 4.46
C ARG A 3 2.62 20.92 3.90
N PRO A 4 2.95 20.48 2.67
CA PRO A 4 2.57 19.16 2.21
C PRO A 4 3.16 18.07 3.11
N VAL A 5 2.48 16.93 3.18
CA VAL A 5 2.94 15.76 3.91
C VAL A 5 4.22 15.25 3.24
N LYS A 6 5.24 14.92 4.04
CA LYS A 6 6.50 14.41 3.53
C LYS A 6 6.37 12.95 3.12
N GLU A 7 7.21 12.52 2.18
CA GLU A 7 7.36 11.12 1.84
C GLU A 7 7.67 10.28 3.10
N GLY A 8 6.98 9.16 3.26
CA GLY A 8 7.13 8.27 4.43
C GLY A 8 6.37 8.70 5.69
N GLU A 9 5.91 9.96 5.80
CA GLU A 9 5.26 10.48 7.02
C GLU A 9 3.96 9.71 7.35
N PHE A 10 3.22 9.25 6.34
CA PHE A 10 2.05 8.37 6.53
C PHE A 10 2.43 6.95 6.95
N ASN A 11 3.49 6.39 6.37
CA ASN A 11 3.91 5.01 6.60
C ASN A 11 4.49 4.83 8.02
N ASP A 12 5.28 5.81 8.47
CA ASP A 12 5.99 5.78 9.74
C ASP A 12 5.08 6.16 10.92
N ALA A 13 4.02 6.92 10.67
CA ALA A 13 3.04 7.28 11.69
C ALA A 13 2.00 6.18 11.96
N CYS A 14 1.67 5.34 10.96
CA CYS A 14 0.69 4.29 11.12
C CYS A 14 1.29 3.10 11.87
N ALA A 15 0.78 2.80 13.06
CA ALA A 15 1.33 1.76 13.94
C ALA A 15 1.43 0.38 13.25
N CYS A 16 0.48 0.03 12.39
CA CYS A 16 0.47 -1.27 11.71
C CYS A 16 1.61 -1.41 10.69
N SER A 17 1.91 -0.37 9.92
CA SER A 17 3.04 -0.37 8.99
C SER A 17 4.37 -0.10 9.70
N ALA A 18 4.41 0.83 10.65
CA ALA A 18 5.61 1.18 11.40
C ALA A 18 6.15 0.02 12.25
N ALA A 19 5.27 -0.82 12.80
CA ALA A 19 5.66 -2.01 13.55
C ALA A 19 6.06 -3.20 12.67
N CYS A 20 5.78 -3.16 11.36
CA CYS A 20 6.01 -4.27 10.45
C CYS A 20 7.48 -4.34 10.02
N THR A 21 8.26 -5.21 10.65
CA THR A 21 9.70 -5.38 10.33
C THR A 21 9.96 -6.00 8.96
N SER A 22 9.01 -6.76 8.42
CA SER A 22 9.13 -7.41 7.11
C SER A 22 8.81 -6.50 5.93
N GLY A 23 8.35 -5.27 6.18
CA GLY A 23 7.90 -4.35 5.12
C GLY A 23 6.68 -4.85 4.35
N SER A 24 5.90 -5.77 4.92
CA SER A 24 4.73 -6.36 4.24
C SER A 24 3.51 -5.46 4.27
N MET A 25 3.45 -4.52 5.22
CA MET A 25 2.39 -3.51 5.31
C MET A 25 2.98 -2.17 4.91
N VAL A 26 2.41 -1.56 3.86
CA VAL A 26 2.81 -0.25 3.35
C VAL A 26 1.59 0.65 3.36
N PHE A 27 1.70 1.80 4.03
CA PHE A 27 0.62 2.78 4.14
C PHE A 27 1.07 4.12 3.56
N GLY A 28 0.18 4.80 2.83
CA GLY A 28 0.54 6.02 2.11
C GLY A 28 -0.61 6.60 1.28
N ASP A 29 -0.29 7.65 0.53
CA ASP A 29 -1.23 8.34 -0.35
C ASP A 29 -1.11 7.85 -1.80
N VAL A 30 -2.22 7.38 -2.37
CA VAL A 30 -2.29 6.89 -3.75
C VAL A 30 -2.28 8.02 -4.78
N ASN A 31 -2.67 9.24 -4.39
CA ASN A 31 -2.68 10.38 -5.31
C ASN A 31 -1.27 10.90 -5.60
N GLU A 32 -0.33 10.66 -4.69
CA GLU A 32 1.08 10.97 -4.88
C GLU A 32 1.75 9.87 -5.70
N LYS A 33 2.08 10.16 -6.96
CA LYS A 33 2.57 9.16 -7.92
C LYS A 33 3.92 8.58 -7.53
N GLU A 34 4.73 9.34 -6.80
CA GLU A 34 6.02 8.88 -6.31
C GLU A 34 5.92 7.97 -5.09
N SER A 35 4.74 7.87 -4.48
CA SER A 35 4.56 7.11 -3.25
C SER A 35 4.78 5.60 -3.46
N PRO A 36 5.26 4.90 -2.42
CA PRO A 36 5.38 3.44 -2.46
C PRO A 36 4.05 2.74 -2.77
N VAL A 37 2.92 3.28 -2.30
CA VAL A 37 1.59 2.70 -2.50
C VAL A 37 1.16 2.82 -3.96
N ALA A 38 1.36 3.98 -4.60
CA ALA A 38 1.02 4.17 -6.02
C ALA A 38 1.82 3.24 -6.93
N LYS A 39 3.09 2.97 -6.59
CA LYS A 39 3.95 2.02 -7.33
C LYS A 39 3.46 0.57 -7.16
N LEU A 40 3.03 0.19 -5.95
CA LEU A 40 2.53 -1.15 -5.65
C LEU A 40 1.14 -1.43 -6.25
N GLU A 41 0.27 -0.40 -6.32
CA GLU A 41 -1.04 -0.51 -6.97
C GLU A 41 -0.91 -0.88 -8.46
N GLN A 42 0.12 -0.36 -9.13
CA GLN A 42 0.37 -0.60 -10.56
C GLN A 42 1.11 -1.93 -10.84
N ASP A 43 1.49 -2.67 -9.82
CA ASP A 43 2.20 -3.95 -9.99
C ASP A 43 1.26 -5.02 -10.57
N PRO A 44 1.72 -5.84 -11.53
CA PRO A 44 0.91 -6.89 -12.14
C PRO A 44 0.44 -7.99 -11.17
N ARG A 45 1.00 -8.06 -9.96
CA ARG A 45 0.63 -9.04 -8.92
C ARG A 45 -0.46 -8.53 -7.98
N MET A 46 -0.91 -7.29 -8.15
CA MET A 46 -1.95 -6.69 -7.33
C MET A 46 -3.31 -7.33 -7.62
N TYR A 47 -4.09 -7.59 -6.57
CA TYR A 47 -5.49 -7.98 -6.67
C TYR A 47 -6.29 -7.46 -5.47
N HIS A 48 -7.59 -7.21 -5.68
CA HIS A 48 -8.52 -6.96 -4.58
C HIS A 48 -9.23 -8.24 -4.15
N LEU A 49 -9.59 -8.30 -2.87
CA LEU A 49 -10.43 -9.39 -2.36
C LEU A 49 -11.87 -9.20 -2.83
N LEU A 50 -12.45 -10.29 -3.35
CA LEU A 50 -13.88 -10.36 -3.71
C LEU A 50 -14.32 -9.29 -4.72
N GLU A 51 -13.53 -9.03 -5.76
CA GLU A 51 -13.81 -8.01 -6.79
C GLU A 51 -15.23 -8.11 -7.40
N HIS A 52 -15.75 -9.33 -7.53
CA HIS A 52 -17.08 -9.57 -8.07
C HIS A 52 -18.23 -8.95 -7.25
N VAL A 53 -18.00 -8.57 -5.98
CA VAL A 53 -19.02 -7.95 -5.12
C VAL A 53 -19.14 -6.45 -5.43
N GLY A 54 -18.13 -5.84 -6.05
CA GLY A 54 -18.14 -4.42 -6.41
C GLY A 54 -17.95 -3.47 -5.22
N THR A 55 -17.36 -3.95 -4.12
CA THR A 55 -17.14 -3.16 -2.89
C THR A 55 -16.04 -2.11 -3.01
N LYS A 56 -15.21 -2.16 -4.08
CA LYS A 56 -14.10 -1.24 -4.35
C LYS A 56 -13.26 -0.95 -3.08
N PRO A 57 -12.62 -1.99 -2.50
CA PRO A 57 -11.87 -1.82 -1.27
C PRO A 57 -10.62 -0.97 -1.48
N ASN A 58 -10.28 -0.13 -0.50
CA ASN A 58 -9.05 0.69 -0.49
C ASN A 58 -7.80 -0.10 -0.07
N VAL A 59 -7.92 -1.42 0.09
CA VAL A 59 -6.83 -2.33 0.43
C VAL A 59 -6.71 -3.36 -0.69
N PHE A 60 -5.48 -3.59 -1.11
CA PHE A 60 -5.12 -4.58 -2.12
C PHE A 60 -3.99 -5.47 -1.60
N TYR A 61 -3.85 -6.65 -2.20
CA TYR A 61 -2.85 -7.64 -1.81
C TYR A 61 -2.03 -8.07 -3.03
N HIS A 62 -0.85 -8.63 -2.79
CA HIS A 62 -0.01 -9.19 -3.84
C HIS A 62 0.03 -10.71 -3.78
N VAL A 63 0.09 -11.34 -4.95
CA VAL A 63 0.23 -12.79 -5.07
C VAL A 63 1.52 -13.27 -4.41
N LYS A 64 1.41 -14.29 -3.54
CA LYS A 64 2.57 -14.94 -2.90
C LYS A 64 3.31 -15.83 -3.91
N VAL A 65 4.45 -15.36 -4.41
CA VAL A 65 5.36 -16.15 -5.25
C VAL A 65 6.15 -17.14 -4.37
N ARG A 66 6.16 -18.42 -4.73
CA ARG A 66 6.98 -19.46 -4.09
C ARG A 66 7.86 -20.08 -5.17
N ASN A 67 9.18 -20.02 -5.00
CA ASN A 67 10.11 -20.73 -5.88
C ASN A 67 10.30 -22.14 -5.32
N THR A 68 9.89 -23.14 -6.08
CA THR A 68 10.04 -24.57 -5.74
C THR A 68 11.28 -25.13 -6.42
#